data_AF-A0A838U2X0-F1
#
_entry.id   AF-A0A838U2X0-F1
#
_cell.length_a   1.000
_cell.length_b   1.000
_cell.length_c   1.000
_cell.angle_alpha   90.00
_cell.angle_beta   90.00
_cell.angle_gamma   90.00
#
_symmetry.space_group_name_H-M   'P 1'
#
loop_
_entity.id
_entity.type
_entity.pdbx_description
1 polymer ?
#
loop_
_entity_poly.entity_id
_entity_poly.type
_entity_poly.pdbx_seq_one_letter_code
_entity_poly.pdbx_strand_id
1 'polypeptide(L)'
;IITYPPIRYPCYAGIDFPSQDELLTFRYAKNETSSKKIGNKIAKIIGADEVFYNDTENLALGIGLEENELCFSCSTGNYSTLGIKPNFKTKYQIKDQIPIN
;
A
#
# COMPACT_ATOMS: atom_id res chain seq x y z
N ILE A 1 7.03 -15.14 0.66
CA ILE A 1 7.66 -13.95 1.29
C ILE A 1 7.43 -12.76 0.36
N ILE A 2 7.09 -11.60 0.91
CA ILE A 2 6.84 -10.35 0.18
C ILE A 2 7.85 -9.31 0.69
N THR A 3 8.68 -8.77 -0.21
CA THR A 3 9.79 -7.86 0.11
C THR A 3 9.36 -6.43 0.43
N TYR A 4 8.07 -6.14 0.30
CA TYR A 4 7.45 -4.83 0.52
C TYR A 4 6.44 -4.89 1.67
N PRO A 5 6.20 -3.78 2.39
CA PRO A 5 5.13 -3.71 3.38
C PRO A 5 3.73 -3.94 2.77
N PRO A 6 2.71 -4.29 3.57
CA PRO A 6 1.36 -4.55 3.04
C PRO A 6 0.76 -3.35 2.31
N ILE A 7 0.43 -3.51 1.02
CA ILE A 7 -0.20 -2.47 0.20
C ILE A 7 -1.70 -2.40 0.48
N ARG A 8 -2.17 -1.29 1.07
CA ARG A 8 -3.56 -1.06 1.50
C ARG A 8 -4.25 0.13 0.83
N TYR A 9 -3.52 0.93 0.05
CA TYR A 9 -4.04 2.15 -0.57
C TYR A 9 -3.59 2.26 -2.03
N PRO A 10 -4.43 2.77 -2.95
CA PRO A 10 -4.01 3.11 -4.31
C PRO A 10 -2.90 4.13 -4.30
N CYS A 11 -2.01 4.11 -5.29
CA CYS A 11 -0.94 5.09 -5.44
C CYS A 11 -1.46 6.35 -6.14
N TYR A 12 -1.06 7.51 -5.63
CA TYR A 12 -1.34 8.82 -6.24
C TYR A 12 -0.05 9.59 -6.58
N ALA A 13 1.09 8.88 -6.60
CA ALA A 13 2.40 9.39 -7.00
C ALA A 13 2.77 9.00 -8.44
N GLY A 14 1.81 8.50 -9.23
CA GLY A 14 2.00 8.16 -10.65
C GLY A 14 2.27 6.69 -10.98
N ILE A 15 2.12 5.77 -10.01
CA ILE A 15 2.20 4.32 -10.27
C ILE A 15 0.78 3.76 -10.42
N ASP A 16 0.53 2.99 -11.48
CA ASP A 16 -0.78 2.39 -11.75
C ASP A 16 -1.11 1.28 -10.74
N PHE A 17 -2.03 1.57 -9.82
CA PHE A 17 -2.50 0.65 -8.78
C PHE A 17 -3.99 0.38 -8.98
N PRO A 18 -4.47 -0.81 -8.58
CA PRO A 18 -5.90 -1.09 -8.57
C PRO A 18 -6.63 -0.22 -7.52
N SER A 19 -7.96 -0.22 -7.57
CA SER A 19 -8.75 0.49 -6.56
C SER A 19 -8.56 -0.12 -5.17
N GLN A 20 -8.90 0.66 -4.13
CA GLN A 20 -8.65 0.22 -2.76
C GLN A 20 -9.39 -1.09 -2.41
N ASP A 21 -10.61 -1.27 -2.90
CA ASP A 21 -11.42 -2.48 -2.64
C ASP A 21 -10.91 -3.73 -3.37
N GLU A 22 -10.08 -3.55 -4.39
CA GLU A 22 -9.39 -4.63 -5.11
C GLU A 22 -8.09 -5.06 -4.42
N LEU A 23 -7.54 -4.25 -3.51
CA LEU A 23 -6.35 -4.59 -2.75
C LEU A 23 -6.67 -5.63 -1.68
N LEU A 24 -6.01 -6.79 -1.77
CA LEU A 24 -6.27 -7.92 -0.89
C LEU A 24 -6.04 -7.60 0.59
N THR A 25 -4.95 -6.88 0.91
CA THR A 25 -4.64 -6.54 2.31
C THR A 25 -5.63 -5.52 2.89
N PHE A 26 -6.16 -4.62 2.06
CA PHE A 26 -7.25 -3.73 2.49
C PHE A 26 -8.53 -4.53 2.72
N ARG A 27 -8.98 -5.28 1.72
CA ARG A 27 -10.26 -5.99 1.74
C ARG A 27 -10.40 -6.93 2.94
N TYR A 28 -9.30 -7.61 3.32
CA TYR A 28 -9.35 -8.65 4.34
C TYR A 28 -8.62 -8.32 5.65
N ALA A 29 -7.82 -7.26 5.68
CA ALA A 29 -6.98 -6.91 6.84
C ALA A 29 -6.87 -5.40 7.14
N LYS A 30 -7.78 -4.55 6.63
CA LYS A 30 -7.76 -3.08 6.88
C LYS A 30 -7.71 -2.66 8.36
N ASN A 31 -8.25 -3.48 9.26
CA ASN A 31 -8.29 -3.19 10.70
C ASN A 31 -7.10 -3.80 11.47
N GLU A 32 -6.15 -4.45 10.77
CA GLU A 32 -5.00 -5.09 11.40
C GLU A 32 -3.73 -4.29 11.14
N THR A 33 -2.98 -4.03 12.21
CA THR A 33 -1.70 -3.31 12.16
C THR A 33 -0.49 -4.24 12.15
N SER A 34 -0.62 -5.46 12.68
CA SER A 34 0.48 -6.43 12.74
C SER A 34 0.71 -7.12 11.38
N SER A 35 1.91 -6.97 10.81
CA SER A 35 2.34 -7.68 9.58
C SER A 35 2.15 -9.19 9.66
N LYS A 36 2.38 -9.79 10.84
CA LYS A 36 2.14 -11.23 11.06
C LYS A 36 0.67 -11.60 10.94
N LYS A 37 -0.25 -10.82 11.53
CA LYS A 37 -1.69 -11.09 11.44
C LYS A 37 -2.21 -10.89 10.02
N ILE A 38 -1.71 -9.88 9.32
CA ILE A 38 -2.03 -9.63 7.91
C ILE A 38 -1.57 -10.81 7.06
N GLY A 39 -0.30 -11.22 7.22
CA GLY A 39 0.28 -12.40 6.59
C GLY A 39 -0.59 -13.64 6.76
N ASN A 40 -0.96 -13.96 8.00
CA ASN A 40 -1.82 -15.11 8.30
C ASN A 40 -3.21 -15.04 7.63
N LYS A 41 -3.81 -13.84 7.54
CA LYS A 41 -5.09 -13.64 6.84
C LYS A 41 -4.92 -13.85 5.33
N ILE A 42 -3.86 -13.29 4.75
CA ILE A 42 -3.60 -13.38 3.32
C ILE A 42 -3.22 -14.80 2.90
N ALA A 43 -2.39 -15.50 3.68
CA ALA A 43 -2.02 -16.89 3.45
C ALA A 43 -3.26 -17.78 3.25
N LYS A 44 -4.26 -17.64 4.15
CA LYS A 44 -5.54 -18.36 4.05
C LYS A 44 -6.31 -18.06 2.77
N ILE A 45 -6.26 -16.83 2.27
CA ILE A 45 -7.02 -16.41 1.09
C ILE A 45 -6.37 -16.93 -0.19
N ILE A 46 -5.03 -16.93 -0.25
CA ILE A 46 -4.29 -17.35 -1.44
C ILE A 46 -3.94 -18.85 -1.44
N GLY A 47 -4.27 -19.58 -0.36
CA GLY A 47 -3.97 -21.01 -0.21
C GLY A 47 -2.49 -21.32 0.07
N ALA A 48 -1.76 -20.38 0.66
CA ALA A 48 -0.36 -20.58 1.08
C ALA A 48 -0.30 -21.03 2.54
N ASP A 49 0.77 -21.75 2.92
CA ASP A 49 1.03 -22.11 4.32
C ASP A 49 1.29 -20.85 5.15
N GLU A 50 2.19 -19.98 4.68
CA GLU A 50 2.56 -18.74 5.36
C GLU A 50 2.86 -17.61 4.37
N VAL A 51 2.54 -16.38 4.79
CA VAL A 51 2.90 -15.14 4.09
C VAL A 51 3.56 -14.20 5.08
N PHE A 52 4.73 -13.71 4.73
CA PHE A 52 5.48 -12.72 5.50
C PHE A 52 5.64 -11.46 4.66
N TYR A 53 5.32 -10.33 5.25
CA TYR A 53 5.58 -9.01 4.68
C TYR A 53 6.80 -8.41 5.35
N ASN A 54 7.58 -7.66 4.57
CA ASN A 54 8.56 -6.73 5.11
C ASN A 54 7.86 -5.55 5.83
N ASP A 55 8.61 -4.68 6.47
CA ASP A 55 8.13 -3.38 6.96
C ASP A 55 8.89 -2.23 6.31
N THR A 56 8.46 -1.00 6.59
CA THR A 56 8.99 0.22 5.97
C THR A 56 10.42 0.51 6.43
N GLU A 57 10.73 0.28 7.70
CA GLU A 57 12.05 0.47 8.30
C GLU A 57 13.09 -0.50 7.72
N ASN A 58 12.80 -1.80 7.72
CA ASN A 58 13.68 -2.83 7.17
C ASN A 58 13.86 -2.68 5.64
N LEU A 59 12.81 -2.26 4.94
CA LEU A 59 12.92 -1.97 3.50
C LEU A 59 13.82 -0.75 3.25
N ALA A 60 13.68 0.32 4.03
CA ALA A 60 14.52 1.51 3.91
C ALA A 60 15.99 1.18 4.20
N LEU A 61 16.26 0.45 5.28
CA LEU A 61 17.59 -0.04 5.62
C LEU A 61 18.21 -0.88 4.48
N GLY A 62 17.42 -1.77 3.86
CA GLY A 62 17.88 -2.59 2.74
C GLY A 62 18.18 -1.79 1.46
N ILE A 63 17.54 -0.63 1.28
CA ILE A 63 17.82 0.30 0.18
C ILE A 63 19.04 1.19 0.50
N GLY A 64 19.34 1.41 1.79
CA GLY A 64 20.43 2.28 2.25
C GLY A 64 20.01 3.74 2.34
N LEU A 65 18.73 4.02 2.61
CA LEU A 65 18.16 5.35 2.81
C LEU A 65 17.40 5.39 4.14
N GLU A 66 17.18 6.59 4.68
CA GLU A 66 16.31 6.79 5.83
C GLU A 66 14.83 6.55 5.44
N GLU A 67 14.02 6.07 6.38
CA GLU A 67 12.61 5.73 6.11
C GLU A 67 11.81 6.93 5.58
N ASN A 68 12.13 8.14 6.05
CA ASN A 68 11.48 9.39 5.64
C ASN A 68 11.93 9.93 4.28
N GLU A 69 12.95 9.33 3.65
CA GLU A 69 13.38 9.65 2.29
C GLU A 69 12.62 8.81 1.25
N LEU A 70 11.84 7.82 1.68
CA LEU A 70 11.11 6.90 0.84
C LEU A 70 9.59 7.12 0.89
N CYS A 71 8.93 6.82 -0.22
CA CYS A 71 7.48 6.89 -0.32
C CYS A 71 6.85 5.56 0.13
N PHE A 72 6.10 5.60 1.24
CA PHE A 72 5.32 4.45 1.73
C PHE A 72 3.81 4.71 1.78
N SER A 73 3.31 5.74 1.09
CA SER A 73 1.91 6.16 1.16
C SER A 73 0.91 5.07 0.77
N CYS A 74 1.28 4.15 -0.13
CA CYS A 74 0.44 3.00 -0.51
C CYS A 74 0.32 1.93 0.61
N SER A 75 1.20 1.96 1.60
CA SER A 75 1.18 1.10 2.80
C SER A 75 0.58 1.83 4.01
N THR A 76 0.99 3.09 4.24
CA THR A 76 0.63 3.88 5.43
C THR A 76 -0.69 4.66 5.26
N GLY A 77 -1.10 4.94 4.03
CA GLY A 77 -2.22 5.83 3.73
C GLY A 77 -1.91 7.31 3.95
N ASN A 78 -0.69 7.65 4.37
CA ASN A 78 -0.27 9.02 4.57
C ASN A 78 0.24 9.63 3.26
N TYR A 79 -0.58 10.51 2.68
CA TYR A 79 -0.29 11.24 1.45
C TYR A 79 -0.01 12.73 1.69
N SER A 80 0.27 13.14 2.93
CA SER A 80 0.48 14.56 3.27
C SER A 80 1.67 15.18 2.54
N THR A 81 2.71 14.39 2.23
CA THR A 81 3.90 14.81 1.46
C THR A 81 3.56 15.25 0.04
N LEU A 82 2.45 14.74 -0.53
CA LEU A 82 1.94 15.16 -1.84
C LEU A 82 0.95 16.34 -1.75
N GLY A 83 0.65 16.83 -0.54
CA GLY A 83 -0.30 17.94 -0.34
C GLY A 83 -1.76 17.59 -0.68
N ILE A 84 -2.10 16.29 -0.70
CA ILE A 84 -3.42 15.77 -1.07
C ILE A 84 -4.09 15.05 0.08
N LYS A 85 -5.42 15.07 0.10
CA LYS A 85 -6.25 14.19 0.92
C LYS A 85 -7.03 13.26 -0.01
N PRO A 86 -6.54 12.04 -0.25
CA PRO A 86 -7.14 11.17 -1.25
C PRO A 86 -8.55 10.73 -0.87
N ASN A 87 -9.40 10.59 -1.89
CA ASN A 87 -10.57 9.73 -1.81
C ASN A 87 -10.19 8.33 -2.27
N PHE A 88 -9.93 7.43 -1.32
CA PHE A 88 -9.49 6.08 -1.64
C PHE A 88 -10.52 5.22 -2.38
N LYS A 89 -11.77 5.70 -2.56
CA LYS A 89 -12.79 5.03 -3.37
C LYS A 89 -12.50 5.07 -4.87
N THR A 90 -11.58 5.93 -5.33
CA THR A 90 -11.22 6.05 -6.74
C THR A 90 -9.73 5.78 -6.95
N LYS A 91 -9.41 5.07 -8.03
CA LYS A 91 -8.02 4.87 -8.47
C LYS A 91 -7.35 6.17 -8.92
N TYR A 92 -8.14 7.12 -9.41
CA TYR A 92 -7.69 8.43 -9.88
C TYR A 92 -8.06 9.51 -8.86
N GLN A 93 -7.21 10.53 -8.73
CA GLN A 93 -7.64 11.79 -8.12
C GLN A 93 -8.26 12.69 -9.18
N ILE A 94 -9.11 13.62 -8.74
CA ILE A 94 -9.94 14.47 -9.61
C ILE A 94 -9.13 15.23 -10.70
N LYS A 95 -7.80 15.37 -10.54
CA LYS A 95 -6.91 16.00 -11.52
C LYS A 95 -6.37 15.08 -12.63
N ASP A 96 -6.59 13.77 -12.55
CA ASP A 96 -6.10 12.81 -13.58
C ASP A 96 -7.05 12.66 -14.77
N GLN A 97 -8.18 13.39 -14.79
CA GLN A 97 -8.92 13.60 -16.03
C GLN A 97 -8.14 14.59 -16.89
N ILE A 98 -7.23 14.06 -17.71
CA ILE A 98 -6.68 14.78 -18.85
C ILE A 98 -7.89 15.27 -19.66
N PRO A 99 -8.09 16.58 -19.88
CA PRO A 99 -9.07 17.04 -20.84
C PRO A 99 -8.60 16.54 -22.21
N ILE A 100 -9.25 15.49 -22.69
CA ILE A 100 -9.24 15.12 -24.10
C ILE A 100 -9.97 16.24 -24.84
N ASN A 101 -9.20 17.23 -25.31
CA ASN A 101 -9.59 18.09 -26.42
C ASN A 101 -9.38 17.33 -27.73
#